data_AF-A0A420IP46-F1
#
_entry.id   AF-A0A420IP46-F1
#
_cell.length_a   1.000
_cell.length_b   1.000
_cell.length_c   1.000
_cell.angle_alpha   90.00
_cell.angle_beta   90.00
_cell.angle_gamma   90.00
#
_symmetry.space_group_name_H-M   'P 1'
#
loop_
_entity.id
_entity.type
_entity.pdbx_description
1 polymer ?
#
loop_
_entity_poly.entity_id
_entity_poly.type
_entity_poly.pdbx_seq_one_letter_code
_entity_poly.pdbx_strand_id
1 'polypeptide(L)'
;MGLRDRRFELSIINIFQSICRIIQLVLALAVCGIYGMEFSGHDSWKGRWIYAEVTAGLSALTAILYLLPFFTRIPFVFLWDFILFILWIVLFGIFGKLYIPEDAAGNYRVQKMKNTVWLVLANGISWLLSAIGMGFLWFYRKRNSMFTGRAIV
;
A
#
# COMPACT_ATOMS: atom_id res chain seq x y z
N MET A 1 11.95 3.19 -32.02
CA MET A 1 11.16 2.40 -31.04
C MET A 1 9.68 2.46 -31.41
N GLY A 2 9.12 1.33 -31.84
CA GLY A 2 7.79 1.25 -32.44
C GLY A 2 6.66 1.50 -31.44
N LEU A 3 5.48 1.89 -31.93
CA LEU A 3 4.28 2.03 -31.09
C LEU A 3 3.83 0.70 -30.45
N ARG A 4 4.22 -0.43 -31.04
CA ARG A 4 3.91 -1.79 -30.56
C ARG A 4 4.69 -2.14 -29.30
N ASP A 5 6.00 -1.91 -29.30
CA ASP A 5 6.88 -2.12 -28.14
C ASP A 5 6.39 -1.30 -26.94
N ARG A 6 5.97 -0.06 -27.19
CA ARG A 6 5.45 0.84 -26.15
C ARG A 6 4.13 0.38 -25.52
N ARG A 7 3.21 -0.21 -26.30
CA ARG A 7 1.97 -0.78 -25.74
C ARG A 7 2.24 -2.03 -24.90
N PHE A 8 3.27 -2.78 -25.26
CA PHE A 8 3.71 -3.96 -24.52
C PHE A 8 4.32 -3.59 -23.16
N GLU A 9 5.27 -2.64 -23.13
CA GLU A 9 5.87 -2.09 -21.91
C GLU A 9 4.82 -1.57 -20.91
N LEU A 10 3.87 -0.76 -21.39
CA LEU A 10 2.79 -0.24 -20.54
C LEU A 10 1.86 -1.35 -20.02
N SER A 11 1.66 -2.43 -20.78
CA SER A 11 0.85 -3.57 -20.36
C SER A 11 1.54 -4.36 -19.26
N ILE A 12 2.85 -4.57 -19.36
CA ILE A 12 3.65 -5.23 -18.32
C ILE A 12 3.56 -4.46 -17.00
N ILE A 13 3.74 -3.12 -17.05
CA ILE A 13 3.68 -2.29 -15.84
C ILE A 13 2.29 -2.37 -15.19
N ASN A 14 1.22 -2.36 -15.97
CA ASN A 14 -0.15 -2.48 -15.45
C ASN A 14 -0.39 -3.87 -14.80
N ILE A 15 0.08 -4.95 -15.42
CA ILE A 15 -0.04 -6.31 -14.86
C ILE A 15 0.73 -6.41 -13.54
N PHE A 16 1.96 -5.90 -13.51
CA PHE A 16 2.77 -5.86 -12.29
C PHE A 16 2.07 -5.10 -11.16
N GLN A 17 1.51 -3.92 -11.46
CA GLN A 17 0.75 -3.15 -10.48
C GLN A 17 -0.48 -3.90 -9.96
N SER A 18 -1.24 -4.59 -10.83
CA SER A 18 -2.39 -5.40 -10.41
C SER A 18 -1.98 -6.52 -9.45
N ILE A 19 -0.87 -7.21 -9.73
CA ILE A 19 -0.32 -8.24 -8.83
C ILE A 19 0.07 -7.63 -7.48
N CYS A 20 0.74 -6.47 -7.48
CA CYS A 20 1.06 -5.74 -6.26
C CYS A 20 -0.20 -5.37 -5.45
N ARG A 21 -1.32 -5.00 -6.10
CA ARG A 21 -2.59 -4.70 -5.40
C ARG A 21 -3.17 -5.91 -4.70
N ILE A 22 -3.11 -7.08 -5.32
CA ILE A 22 -3.58 -8.33 -4.70
C ILE A 22 -2.73 -8.65 -3.47
N ILE A 23 -1.40 -8.52 -3.57
CA ILE A 23 -0.50 -8.72 -2.44
C ILE A 23 -0.82 -7.74 -1.31
N GLN A 24 -1.00 -6.46 -1.64
CA GLN A 24 -1.39 -5.41 -0.68
C GLN A 24 -2.70 -5.73 0.03
N LEU A 25 -3.68 -6.23 -0.71
CA LEU A 25 -4.98 -6.62 -0.16
C LEU A 25 -4.83 -7.77 0.83
N VAL A 26 -4.11 -8.82 0.45
CA VAL A 26 -3.88 -9.99 1.33
C VAL A 26 -3.13 -9.60 2.59
N LEU A 27 -2.08 -8.78 2.47
CA LEU A 27 -1.32 -8.29 3.62
C LEU A 27 -2.16 -7.39 4.53
N ALA A 28 -2.97 -6.49 3.95
CA ALA A 28 -3.87 -5.63 4.73
C ALA A 28 -4.93 -6.45 5.49
N LEU A 29 -5.52 -7.46 4.86
CA LEU A 29 -6.48 -8.36 5.51
C LEU A 29 -5.84 -9.22 6.60
N ALA A 30 -4.61 -9.70 6.39
CA ALA A 30 -3.87 -10.43 7.42
C ALA A 30 -3.60 -9.57 8.66
N VAL A 31 -3.20 -8.31 8.46
CA VAL A 31 -2.99 -7.33 9.53
C VAL A 31 -4.31 -7.03 10.24
N CYS A 32 -5.37 -6.70 9.51
CA CYS A 32 -6.72 -6.49 10.05
C CYS A 32 -7.19 -7.68 10.90
N GLY A 33 -7.05 -8.92 10.42
CA GLY A 33 -7.45 -10.10 11.18
C GLY A 33 -6.64 -10.29 12.47
N ILE A 34 -5.33 -10.07 12.43
CA ILE A 34 -4.47 -10.23 13.62
C ILE A 34 -4.72 -9.15 14.65
N TYR A 35 -4.79 -7.87 14.24
CA TYR A 35 -4.99 -6.75 15.16
C TYR A 35 -6.45 -6.64 15.63
N GLY A 36 -7.43 -7.02 14.82
CA GLY A 36 -8.86 -7.00 15.17
C GLY A 36 -9.23 -7.99 16.29
N MET A 37 -8.58 -9.16 16.36
CA MET A 37 -8.81 -10.11 17.46
C MET A 37 -8.33 -9.60 18.82
N GLU A 38 -7.31 -8.75 18.85
CA GLU A 38 -6.73 -8.18 20.07
C GLU A 38 -7.51 -6.96 20.60
N PHE A 39 -8.55 -6.53 19.88
CA PHE A 39 -9.40 -5.39 20.24
C PHE A 39 -10.20 -5.58 21.54
N SER A 40 -10.35 -6.83 22.00
CA SER A 40 -11.21 -7.20 23.12
C SER A 40 -10.58 -7.06 24.51
N GLY A 41 -9.29 -6.71 24.62
CA GLY A 41 -8.56 -6.71 25.89
C GLY A 41 -7.99 -5.35 26.35
N HIS A 42 -8.65 -4.76 27.37
CA HIS A 42 -8.18 -3.72 28.31
C HIS A 42 -7.87 -2.28 27.80
N ASP A 43 -8.36 -1.33 28.60
CA ASP A 43 -8.80 0.02 28.21
C ASP A 43 -7.74 1.11 27.99
N SER A 44 -6.45 0.86 28.20
CA SER A 44 -5.46 1.94 28.13
C SER A 44 -4.93 2.21 26.72
N TRP A 45 -4.87 1.21 25.83
CA TRP A 45 -4.12 1.32 24.56
C TRP A 45 -4.98 1.20 23.30
N LYS A 46 -6.32 1.29 23.43
CA LYS A 46 -7.29 1.15 22.34
C LYS A 46 -6.98 2.01 21.09
N GLY A 47 -6.46 3.22 21.28
CA GLY A 47 -6.15 4.14 20.17
C GLY A 47 -5.15 3.59 19.15
N ARG A 48 -4.16 2.80 19.57
CA ARG A 48 -3.15 2.21 18.67
C ARG A 48 -3.74 1.10 17.80
N TRP A 49 -4.64 0.30 18.39
CA TRP A 49 -5.35 -0.78 17.71
C TRP A 49 -6.38 -0.23 16.71
N ILE A 50 -7.11 0.82 17.09
CA ILE A 50 -8.03 1.54 16.18
C ILE A 50 -7.26 2.09 14.98
N TYR A 51 -6.10 2.72 15.22
CA TYR A 51 -5.26 3.23 14.14
C TYR A 51 -4.79 2.11 13.18
N ALA A 52 -4.45 0.93 13.72
CA ALA A 52 -4.12 -0.25 12.91
C ALA A 52 -5.28 -0.67 12.03
N GLU A 53 -6.48 -0.79 12.60
CA GLU A 53 -7.67 -1.25 11.92
C GLU A 53 -8.12 -0.26 10.83
N VAL A 54 -8.12 1.03 11.13
CA VAL A 54 -8.45 2.08 10.15
C VAL A 54 -7.43 2.09 9.00
N THR A 55 -6.14 1.98 9.30
CA THR A 55 -5.09 1.94 8.27
C THR A 55 -5.22 0.70 7.38
N ALA A 56 -5.44 -0.47 7.99
CA ALA A 56 -5.63 -1.73 7.28
C ALA A 56 -6.92 -1.72 6.43
N GLY A 57 -8.03 -1.23 6.98
CA GLY A 57 -9.30 -1.10 6.29
C GLY A 57 -9.23 -0.13 5.11
N LEU A 58 -8.61 1.04 5.29
CA LEU A 58 -8.42 2.02 4.21
C LEU A 58 -7.52 1.47 3.09
N SER A 59 -6.46 0.74 3.47
CA SER A 59 -5.58 0.04 2.54
C SER A 59 -6.32 -1.05 1.77
N ALA A 60 -7.13 -1.88 2.43
CA ALA A 60 -7.90 -2.94 1.80
C ALA A 60 -8.96 -2.37 0.84
N LEU A 61 -9.71 -1.35 1.28
CA LEU A 61 -10.68 -0.66 0.44
C LEU A 61 -10.01 -0.05 -0.79
N THR A 62 -8.87 0.63 -0.61
CA THR A 62 -8.13 1.22 -1.73
C THR A 62 -7.65 0.14 -2.70
N ALA A 63 -7.11 -0.97 -2.19
CA ALA A 63 -6.67 -2.07 -3.04
C ALA A 63 -7.81 -2.65 -3.88
N ILE A 64 -9.01 -2.82 -3.30
CA ILE A 64 -10.22 -3.27 -4.02
C ILE A 64 -10.62 -2.25 -5.09
N LEU A 65 -10.65 -0.95 -4.74
CA LEU A 65 -11.01 0.10 -5.70
C LEU A 65 -10.04 0.14 -6.88
N TYR A 66 -8.75 -0.10 -6.64
CA TYR A 66 -7.74 -0.10 -7.70
C TYR A 66 -7.73 -1.36 -8.58
N LEU A 67 -8.35 -2.46 -8.14
CA LEU A 67 -8.61 -3.60 -9.03
C LEU A 67 -9.60 -3.22 -10.15
N LEU A 68 -10.43 -2.19 -9.93
CA LEU A 68 -11.29 -1.65 -10.97
C LEU A 68 -10.49 -0.72 -11.89
N PRO A 69 -10.51 -0.95 -13.23
CA PRO A 69 -9.70 -0.20 -14.19
C PRO A 69 -10.06 1.29 -14.33
N PHE A 70 -11.12 1.73 -13.65
CA PHE A 70 -11.58 3.12 -13.66
C PHE A 70 -10.73 4.02 -12.74
N PHE A 71 -10.33 3.52 -11.56
CA PHE A 71 -9.65 4.35 -10.56
C PHE A 71 -8.18 4.65 -10.89
N THR A 72 -7.52 3.77 -11.66
CA THR A 72 -6.13 3.95 -12.10
C THR A 72 -5.95 5.07 -13.13
N ARG A 73 -7.06 5.67 -13.62
CA ARG A 73 -7.03 6.79 -14.58
C ARG A 73 -7.15 8.17 -13.93
N ILE A 74 -7.40 8.24 -12.63
CA ILE A 74 -7.50 9.51 -11.91
C ILE A 74 -6.10 10.15 -11.84
N PRO A 75 -5.94 11.46 -12.14
CA PRO A 75 -4.67 12.14 -11.97
C PRO A 75 -4.28 12.23 -10.48
N PHE A 76 -2.99 12.17 -10.16
CA PHE A 76 -2.44 12.27 -8.79
C PHE A 76 -2.72 11.08 -7.84
N VAL A 77 -3.20 9.95 -8.35
CA VAL A 77 -3.41 8.71 -7.58
C VAL A 77 -2.13 8.24 -6.86
N PHE A 78 -0.95 8.54 -7.40
CA PHE A 78 0.33 8.25 -6.74
C PHE A 78 0.51 8.96 -5.38
N LEU A 79 -0.14 10.11 -5.16
CA LEU A 79 -0.12 10.80 -3.87
C LEU A 79 -0.94 10.04 -2.82
N TRP A 80 -2.05 9.43 -3.21
CA TRP A 80 -2.86 8.61 -2.31
C TRP A 80 -2.09 7.37 -1.85
N ASP A 81 -1.38 6.71 -2.77
CA ASP A 81 -0.51 5.59 -2.43
C ASP A 81 0.61 5.99 -1.47
N PHE A 82 1.14 7.21 -1.63
CA PHE A 82 2.15 7.75 -0.73
C PHE A 82 1.57 8.06 0.66
N ILE A 83 0.32 8.56 0.74
CA ILE A 83 -0.38 8.74 2.02
C ILE A 83 -0.55 7.39 2.73
N LEU A 84 -0.99 6.35 2.00
CA LEU A 84 -1.11 5.00 2.56
C LEU A 84 0.25 4.47 3.05
N PHE A 85 1.32 4.68 2.27
CA PHE A 85 2.67 4.35 2.72
C PHE A 85 3.03 5.03 4.05
N ILE A 86 2.80 6.34 4.19
CA ILE A 86 3.06 7.07 5.44
C ILE A 86 2.27 6.46 6.60
N LEU A 87 0.97 6.16 6.39
CA LEU A 87 0.14 5.56 7.43
C LEU A 87 0.71 4.21 7.91
N TRP A 88 1.16 3.36 6.98
CA TRP A 88 1.80 2.08 7.28
C TRP A 88 3.15 2.24 8.00
N ILE A 89 3.96 3.26 7.67
CA ILE A 89 5.21 3.54 8.37
C ILE A 89 4.98 4.05 9.79
N VAL A 90 3.97 4.90 10.00
CA VAL A 90 3.58 5.32 11.35
C VAL A 90 3.08 4.12 12.16
N LEU A 91 2.28 3.23 11.55
CA LEU A 91 1.82 1.99 12.17
C LEU A 91 3.01 1.10 12.58
N PHE A 92 3.97 0.92 11.68
CA PHE A 92 5.22 0.21 11.93
C PHE A 92 6.01 0.86 13.08
N GLY A 93 6.10 2.18 13.14
CA GLY A 93 6.80 2.89 14.23
C GLY A 93 6.15 2.64 15.59
N ILE A 94 4.81 2.68 15.65
CA ILE A 94 4.04 2.44 16.89
C ILE A 94 4.27 1.01 17.41
N PHE A 95 4.06 0.01 16.56
CA PHE A 95 4.15 -1.39 16.96
C PHE A 95 5.59 -1.92 16.99
N GLY A 96 6.47 -1.37 16.17
CA GLY A 96 7.90 -1.67 16.16
C GLY A 96 8.56 -1.25 17.47
N LYS A 97 8.28 -0.04 17.98
CA LYS A 97 8.80 0.38 19.28
C LYS A 97 8.28 -0.47 20.44
N LEU A 98 7.06 -1.01 20.31
CA LEU A 98 6.43 -1.83 21.34
C LEU A 98 6.95 -3.26 21.37
N TYR A 99 7.12 -3.89 20.20
CA TYR A 99 7.37 -5.33 20.11
C TYR A 99 8.79 -5.70 19.71
N ILE A 100 9.55 -4.85 19.00
CA ILE A 100 10.94 -5.18 18.60
C ILE A 100 11.88 -5.33 19.82
N PRO A 101 11.90 -4.40 20.79
CA PRO A 101 12.82 -4.50 21.93
C PRO A 101 12.36 -5.48 23.02
N GLU A 102 11.09 -5.91 23.01
CA GLU A 102 10.54 -6.81 24.03
C GLU A 102 11.12 -8.22 23.90
N ASP A 103 11.63 -8.81 24.98
CA ASP A 103 12.15 -10.17 24.96
C ASP A 103 10.99 -11.17 24.85
N ALA A 104 10.99 -11.93 23.75
CA ALA A 104 9.95 -12.92 23.46
C ALA A 104 10.25 -14.25 24.18
N ALA A 105 10.52 -14.19 25.49
CA ALA A 105 10.96 -15.31 26.34
C ALA A 105 9.93 -16.47 26.37
N GLY A 106 9.87 -17.25 25.29
CA GLY A 106 8.91 -18.35 25.09
C GLY A 106 7.46 -17.95 24.85
N ASN A 107 7.12 -16.65 24.85
CA ASN A 107 5.73 -16.22 24.68
C ASN A 107 5.34 -16.14 23.20
N TYR A 108 4.57 -17.14 22.75
CA TYR A 108 4.04 -17.23 21.39
C TYR A 108 3.31 -15.95 20.93
N ARG A 109 2.59 -15.26 21.83
CA ARG A 109 1.85 -14.03 21.48
C ARG A 109 2.78 -12.89 21.08
N VAL A 110 3.90 -12.71 21.80
CA VAL A 110 4.89 -11.66 21.52
C VAL A 110 5.61 -11.96 20.21
N GLN A 111 5.97 -13.22 19.96
CA GLN A 111 6.61 -13.63 18.71
C GLN A 111 5.69 -13.46 17.49
N LYS A 112 4.40 -13.80 17.63
CA LYS A 112 3.38 -13.52 16.60
C LYS A 112 3.30 -12.02 16.29
N MET A 113 3.29 -11.16 17.30
CA MET A 113 3.25 -9.71 17.10
C MET A 113 4.51 -9.16 16.43
N LYS A 114 5.70 -9.67 16.79
CA LYS A 114 6.96 -9.36 16.08
C LYS A 114 6.88 -9.71 14.60
N ASN A 115 6.38 -10.90 14.26
CA ASN A 115 6.21 -11.29 12.85
C ASN A 115 5.19 -10.40 12.13
N THR A 116 4.12 -10.01 12.82
CA THR A 116 3.09 -9.11 12.28
C THR A 116 3.66 -7.72 11.97
N VAL A 117 4.57 -7.20 12.80
CA VAL A 117 5.27 -5.93 12.55
C VAL A 117 6.06 -5.96 11.24
N TRP A 118 6.68 -7.09 10.90
CA TRP A 118 7.35 -7.25 9.60
C TRP A 118 6.36 -7.27 8.43
N LEU A 119 5.18 -7.85 8.59
CA LEU A 119 4.12 -7.80 7.58
C LEU A 119 3.60 -6.37 7.36
N VAL A 120 3.46 -5.59 8.43
CA VAL A 120 3.12 -4.15 8.37
C VAL A 120 4.14 -3.39 7.53
N LEU A 121 5.44 -3.63 7.78
CA LEU A 121 6.51 -3.00 7.01
C LEU A 121 6.50 -3.43 5.53
N ALA A 122 6.33 -4.73 5.27
CA ALA A 122 6.27 -5.26 3.92
C ALA A 122 5.11 -4.65 3.12
N ASN A 123 3.94 -4.51 3.76
CA ASN A 123 2.80 -3.87 3.13
C ASN A 123 3.07 -2.38 2.86
N GLY A 124 3.66 -1.66 3.83
CA GLY A 124 4.09 -0.28 3.64
C GLY A 124 5.02 -0.12 2.44
N ILE A 125 6.09 -0.92 2.35
CA ILE A 125 7.04 -0.87 1.23
C ILE A 125 6.33 -1.13 -0.10
N SER A 126 5.38 -2.07 -0.13
CA SER A 126 4.62 -2.34 -1.36
C SER A 126 3.80 -1.13 -1.83
N TRP A 127 3.24 -0.33 -0.90
CA TRP A 127 2.55 0.92 -1.22
C TRP A 127 3.50 1.97 -1.79
N LEU A 128 4.73 2.05 -1.26
CA LEU A 128 5.77 2.93 -1.80
C LEU A 128 6.15 2.54 -3.23
N LEU A 129 6.37 1.26 -3.50
CA LEU A 129 6.68 0.77 -4.86
C LEU A 129 5.54 1.11 -5.84
N SER A 130 4.30 1.03 -5.38
CA SER A 130 3.12 1.39 -6.19
C SER A 130 3.04 2.89 -6.46
N ALA A 131 3.33 3.73 -5.45
CA ALA A 131 3.41 5.18 -5.62
C ALA A 131 4.49 5.57 -6.65
N ILE A 132 5.67 4.96 -6.57
CA ILE A 132 6.77 5.19 -7.53
C ILE A 132 6.36 4.73 -8.93
N GLY A 133 5.79 3.53 -9.06
CA GLY A 133 5.35 2.99 -10.35
C GLY A 133 4.29 3.86 -11.04
N MET A 134 3.29 4.34 -10.29
CA MET A 134 2.25 5.23 -10.83
C MET A 134 2.77 6.64 -11.10
N GLY A 135 3.67 7.17 -10.27
CA GLY A 135 4.35 8.43 -10.52
C GLY A 135 5.14 8.38 -11.83
N PHE A 136 5.91 7.31 -12.05
CA PHE A 136 6.67 7.10 -13.28
C PHE A 136 5.75 7.04 -14.51
N LEU A 137 4.64 6.30 -14.46
CA LEU A 137 3.66 6.25 -15.54
C LEU A 137 3.04 7.63 -15.84
N TRP A 138 2.75 8.42 -14.80
CA TRP A 138 2.18 9.75 -14.97
C TRP A 138 3.16 10.71 -15.65
N PHE A 139 4.40 10.79 -15.18
CA PHE A 139 5.45 11.60 -15.82
C PHE A 139 5.72 11.14 -17.25
N TYR A 140 5.73 9.83 -17.50
CA TYR A 140 5.94 9.25 -18.83
C TYR A 140 4.77 9.55 -19.79
N ARG A 141 3.53 9.62 -19.31
CA ARG A 141 2.37 10.04 -20.10
C ARG A 141 2.37 11.54 -20.38
N LYS A 142 2.63 12.38 -19.36
CA LYS A 142 2.60 13.85 -19.47
C LYS A 142 3.60 14.38 -20.51
N ARG A 143 4.81 13.83 -20.56
CA ARG A 143 5.85 14.22 -21.54
C ARG A 143 5.48 13.92 -23.00
N ASN A 144 4.54 13.01 -23.25
CA ASN A 144 4.12 12.65 -24.61
C ASN A 144 2.84 13.37 -25.07
N SER A 145 2.03 13.90 -24.15
CA SER A 145 0.83 14.67 -24.48
C SER A 145 1.11 16.14 -24.84
N MET A 146 2.34 16.63 -24.66
CA MET A 146 2.74 17.98 -25.08
C MET A 146 3.01 18.11 -26.59
N PHE A 147 2.99 17.01 -27.35
CA PHE A 147 3.23 16.98 -28.80
C PHE A 147 1.96 16.74 -29.64
N THR A 148 0.76 16.97 -29.11
CA THR A 148 -0.42 17.16 -29.97
C THR A 148 -0.57 18.65 -30.25
N GLY A 149 0.08 19.08 -31.35
CA GLY A 149 -0.08 20.39 -31.95
C GLY A 149 -1.55 20.70 -32.17
N ARG A 150 -2.12 21.53 -31.32
CA ARG A 150 -3.31 22.32 -31.62
C ARG A 150 -2.87 23.71 -32.06
N ALA A 151 -2.40 23.78 -33.29
CA ALA A 151 -2.46 24.97 -34.11
C ALA A 151 -2.75 24.47 -35.53
N ILE A 152 -4.02 24.18 -35.78
CA ILE A 152 -4.54 24.08 -37.14
C ILE A 152 -5.44 25.30 -37.30
N VAL A 153 -5.06 26.10 -38.31
CA VAL A 153 -5.66 27.32 -38.89
C VAL A 153 -5.63 28.59 -38.04
#